data_AF-A0A9E4BYK7-F1
#
_entry.id   AF-A0A9E4BYK7-F1
#
_cell.length_a   1.000
_cell.length_b   1.000
_cell.length_c   1.000
_cell.angle_alpha   90.00
_cell.angle_beta   90.00
_cell.angle_gamma   90.00
#
_symmetry.space_group_name_H-M   'P 1'
#
loop_
_entity.id
_entity.type
_entity.pdbx_description
1 polymer ?
#
loop_
_entity_poly.entity_id
_entity_poly.type
_entity_poly.pdbx_seq_one_letter_code
_entity_poly.pdbx_strand_id
1 'polypeptide(L)' 'MADLAMADMEEQGINPQGWNTLKTGDNEYRLRLNYRYRMRYRVTDRQTLEIEVFYIGHRREAYR' A
#
# COMPACT_ATOMS: atom_id res chain seq x y z
N MET A 1 -2.62 11.83 -4.25
CA MET A 1 -1.47 10.87 -4.18
C MET A 1 -1.93 9.49 -3.74
N ALA A 2 -2.72 9.38 -2.65
CA ALA A 2 -3.30 8.10 -2.28
C ALA A 2 -4.21 7.55 -3.39
N ASP A 3 -5.03 8.41 -4.01
CA ASP A 3 -5.93 8.02 -5.11
C ASP A 3 -5.17 7.47 -6.32
N LEU A 4 -4.03 8.09 -6.66
CA LEU A 4 -3.14 7.61 -7.73
C LEU A 4 -2.56 6.24 -7.38
N ALA A 5 -2.07 6.07 -6.14
CA ALA A 5 -1.53 4.79 -5.70
C ALA A 5 -2.59 3.68 -5.69
N MET A 6 -3.85 3.99 -5.37
CA MET A 6 -4.96 3.04 -5.44
C MET A 6 -5.29 2.65 -6.88
N ALA A 7 -5.37 3.63 -7.80
CA ALA A 7 -5.58 3.36 -9.23
C ALA A 7 -4.46 2.48 -9.81
N ASP A 8 -3.20 2.77 -9.49
CA ASP A 8 -2.08 1.94 -9.95
C ASP A 8 -2.12 0.53 -9.35
N MET A 9 -2.61 0.35 -8.12
CA MET A 9 -2.81 -0.98 -7.53
C MET A 9 -3.92 -1.77 -8.20
N GLU A 10 -5.02 -1.11 -8.59
CA GLU A 10 -6.11 -1.75 -9.32
C GLU A 10 -5.64 -2.25 -10.69
N GLU A 11 -4.76 -1.52 -11.37
CA GLU A 11 -4.24 -1.88 -12.69
C GLU A 11 -3.06 -2.89 -12.63
N GLN A 12 -2.12 -2.69 -11.70
CA GLN A 12 -0.82 -3.39 -11.69
C GLN A 12 -0.67 -4.38 -10.53
N GLY A 13 -1.59 -4.34 -9.57
CA GLY A 13 -1.66 -5.23 -8.43
C GLY A 13 -0.84 -4.80 -7.21
N ILE A 14 -0.37 -5.78 -6.43
CA ILE A 14 0.19 -5.57 -5.06
C ILE A 14 1.42 -4.66 -5.06
N ASN A 15 2.18 -4.59 -6.15
CA ASN A 15 3.40 -3.80 -6.22
C ASN A 15 3.40 -2.93 -7.49
N PRO A 16 2.66 -1.82 -7.48
CA PRO A 16 2.58 -0.94 -8.63
C PRO A 16 3.94 -0.28 -8.91
N GLN A 17 4.29 -0.20 -10.19
CA GLN A 17 5.52 0.38 -10.67
C GLN A 17 5.59 1.88 -10.31
N GLY A 18 6.79 2.37 -9.98
CA GLY A 18 7.01 3.77 -9.60
C GLY A 18 6.77 4.06 -8.12
N TRP A 19 6.16 3.13 -7.37
CA TRP A 19 5.99 3.26 -5.93
C TRP A 19 7.05 2.48 -5.15
N ASN A 20 7.47 3.05 -4.01
CA ASN A 20 8.34 2.34 -3.09
C ASN A 20 7.49 1.55 -2.11
N THR A 21 7.34 0.26 -2.44
CA THR A 21 6.60 -0.73 -1.66
C THR A 21 7.57 -1.59 -0.85
N LEU A 22 7.26 -1.82 0.42
CA LEU A 22 7.99 -2.73 1.30
C LEU A 22 7.01 -3.74 1.88
N LYS A 23 7.35 -5.04 1.80
CA LYS A 23 6.61 -6.09 2.49
C LYS A 23 6.93 -6.05 3.99
N THR A 24 5.92 -5.96 4.85
CA THR A 24 6.07 -5.82 6.31
C THR A 24 5.55 -7.02 7.10
N GLY A 25 4.81 -7.92 6.47
CA GLY A 25 4.33 -9.18 7.04
C GLY A 25 3.96 -10.17 5.94
N ASP A 26 3.31 -11.29 6.28
CA ASP A 26 3.02 -12.35 5.30
C ASP A 26 2.17 -11.88 4.12
N ASN A 27 1.15 -11.07 4.40
CA ASN A 27 0.27 -10.44 3.42
C ASN A 27 0.17 -8.92 3.62
N GLU A 28 1.05 -8.32 4.42
CA GLU A 28 1.04 -6.89 4.70
C GLU A 28 2.14 -6.15 3.96
N TYR A 29 1.79 -4.97 3.46
CA TYR A 29 2.64 -4.12 2.66
C TYR A 29 2.52 -2.66 3.10
N ARG A 30 3.62 -1.93 2.92
CA ARG A 30 3.70 -0.50 3.15
C ARG A 30 4.21 0.19 1.91
N LEU A 31 3.45 1.15 1.41
CA LEU A 31 3.80 1.98 0.27
C LEU A 31 4.10 3.41 0.69
N ARG A 32 5.15 3.99 0.10
CA ARG A 32 5.55 5.39 0.31
C ARG A 32 4.82 6.31 -0.66
N LEU A 33 3.83 7.05 -0.15
CA LEU A 33 3.15 8.09 -0.93
C LEU A 33 4.08 9.27 -1.21
N ASN A 34 4.78 9.76 -0.19
CA ASN A 34 5.82 10.81 -0.33
C ASN A 34 6.80 10.78 0.85
N TYR A 35 7.58 11.84 1.09
CA TYR A 35 8.52 11.83 2.22
C TYR A 35 7.85 11.75 3.60
N ARG A 36 6.66 12.33 3.77
CA ARG A 36 5.90 12.34 5.04
C ARG A 36 4.84 11.26 5.13
N TYR A 37 4.20 10.87 4.03
CA TYR A 37 3.01 10.03 4.08
C TYR A 37 3.29 8.59 3.65
N ARG A 38 2.60 7.65 4.28
CA ARG A 38 2.67 6.21 4.03
C ARG A 38 1.25 5.65 3.92
N MET A 39 1.12 4.62 3.10
CA MET A 39 -0.06 3.79 3.00
C MET A 39 0.29 2.38 3.47
N ARG A 40 -0.59 1.76 4.25
CA ARG A 40 -0.48 0.34 4.61
C ARG A 40 -1.70 -0.39 4.09
N TYR A 41 -1.46 -1.58 3.55
CA TYR A 41 -2.49 -2.43 3.01
C TYR A 41 -2.15 -3.89 3.20
N ARG A 42 -3.17 -4.74 3.16
CA ARG A 42 -3.01 -6.19 3.17
C ARG A 42 -3.72 -6.83 2.00
N VAL A 43 -3.21 -7.98 1.58
CA VAL A 43 -3.82 -8.81 0.54
C VAL A 43 -4.67 -9.87 1.23
N THR A 44 -5.99 -9.83 1.04
CA THR A 44 -6.95 -10.73 1.70
C THR A 44 -7.28 -11.94 0.84
N ASP A 45 -7.37 -11.76 -0.47
CA ASP A 45 -7.56 -12.84 -1.44
C ASP A 45 -6.59 -12.70 -2.63
N ARG A 46 -6.10 -13.83 -3.12
CA ARG A 46 -5.15 -13.91 -4.25
C ARG A 46 -5.80 -14.42 -5.54
N GLN A 47 -7.01 -15.00 -5.48
CA GLN A 47 -7.72 -15.45 -6.67
C GLN A 47 -8.37 -14.27 -7.41
N THR A 48 -9.01 -13.40 -6.65
CA THR A 48 -9.40 -12.04 -7.04
C THR A 48 -8.59 -11.12 -6.15
N LEU A 49 -7.59 -10.43 -6.70
CA LEU A 49 -6.67 -9.64 -5.89
C LEU A 49 -7.42 -8.60 -5.06
N GLU A 50 -7.64 -8.89 -3.78
CA GLU A 50 -8.32 -8.00 -2.85
C GLU A 50 -7.28 -7.31 -1.97
N ILE A 51 -7.30 -5.98 -1.99
CA ILE A 51 -6.39 -5.14 -1.24
C ILE A 51 -7.18 -4.30 -0.25
N GLU A 52 -6.93 -4.50 1.05
CA GLU A 52 -7.55 -3.71 2.10
C GLU A 52 -6.56 -2.65 2.59
N VAL A 53 -6.87 -1.38 2.33
CA VAL A 53 -6.11 -0.23 2.83
C VAL A 53 -6.64 0.20 4.19
N PHE A 54 -5.91 -0.11 5.25
CA PHE A 54 -6.33 0.18 6.63
C PHE A 54 -5.63 1.39 7.26
N TYR A 55 -4.64 1.99 6.58
CA TYR A 55 -3.98 3.19 7.07
C TYR A 55 -3.43 4.05 5.93
N ILE A 56 -3.77 5.35 5.96
CA ILE A 56 -3.15 6.40 5.15
C ILE A 56 -2.82 7.56 6.08
N GLY A 57 -1.53 7.88 6.27
CA GLY A 57 -1.17 8.92 7.22
C GLY A 57 0.32 9.21 7.33
N HIS A 58 0.67 10.03 8.32
CA HIS A 58 2.02 10.53 8.52
C HIS A 58 2.98 9.43 9.00
N ARG A 59 4.22 9.43 8.50
CA ARG A 59 5.23 8.39 8.74
C ARG A 59 5.47 8.11 10.22
N ARG A 60 5.31 9.10 11.10
CA ARG A 60 5.51 8.93 12.55
C ARG A 60 4.47 7.99 13.18
N GLU A 61 3.26 7.98 12.66
CA GLU A 61 2.16 7.14 13.14
C GLU A 61 2.12 5.80 12.40
N ALA A 62 2.65 5.75 11.19
CA ALA A 62 2.72 4.53 10.38
C ALA A 62 3.65 3.43 10.93
N TYR A 63 4.53 3.75 11.90
CA TYR A 63 5.45 2.80 12.54
C TYR A 63 4.97 2.31 13.91
N ARG A 64 3.81 2.79 14.39
CA ARG A 64 3.15 2.20 15.55
C ARG A 64 2.44 0.90 15.15
#